data_AF-A0A942ABN4-F1
#
_entry.id   AF-A0A942ABN4-F1
#
_cell.length_a   1.000
_cell.length_b   1.000
_cell.length_c   1.000
_cell.angle_alpha   90.00
_cell.angle_beta   90.00
_cell.angle_gamma   90.00
#
_symmetry.space_group_name_H-M   'P 1'
#
loop_
_entity.id
_entity.type
_entity.pdbx_description
1 polymer ?
#
loop_
_entity_poly.entity_id
_entity_poly.type
_entity_poly.pdbx_seq_one_letter_code
_entity_poly.pdbx_strand_id
1 'polypeptide(L)'
;MNDRAFLEMNCNRCINKSNENDLCNIVEKINGTYGCPNEDCIEINDYIRNEDGDIGIVKKILLPDEKMESTYFVCDTTMASAYLEEIKKHSKDILDLIEPGDVLEIEEDGDIFYIGIKKDSTTFSYSDIKESIRNKEVKLLRILTHEQFEENSFEVV
;
A
#
# COMPACT_ATOMS: atom_id res chain seq x y z
N MET A 1 13.22 23.87 -8.98
CA MET A 1 14.40 22.99 -8.86
C MET A 1 14.86 22.73 -10.29
N ASN A 2 16.13 22.92 -10.64
CA ASN A 2 16.56 22.79 -12.03
C ASN A 2 16.87 21.32 -12.35
N ASP A 3 16.51 20.89 -13.55
CA ASP A 3 16.59 19.49 -14.03
C ASP A 3 18.00 18.89 -13.87
N ARG A 4 19.02 19.75 -13.80
CA ARG A 4 20.43 19.39 -13.65
C ARG A 4 20.82 18.88 -12.26
N ALA A 5 20.14 19.33 -11.19
CA ALA A 5 20.40 18.87 -9.82
C ALA A 5 19.73 17.52 -9.52
N PHE A 6 18.68 17.16 -10.27
CA PHE A 6 17.94 15.90 -10.12
C PHE A 6 18.64 14.73 -10.85
N LEU A 7 19.24 15.00 -12.01
CA LEU A 7 20.04 14.02 -12.76
C LEU A 7 21.26 13.49 -11.98
N GLU A 8 21.76 14.23 -10.98
CA GLU A 8 22.89 13.80 -10.14
C GLU A 8 22.48 12.84 -9.00
N MET A 9 21.18 12.63 -8.75
CA MET A 9 20.66 11.85 -7.61
C MET A 9 19.84 10.59 -8.02
N ASN A 10 20.49 9.75 -8.84
CA ASN A 10 20.31 8.31 -9.12
C ASN A 10 19.06 7.52 -8.62
N CYS A 11 18.37 6.88 -9.58
CA CYS A 11 17.63 5.63 -9.40
C CYS A 11 18.61 4.42 -9.44
N ASN A 12 18.48 3.47 -8.51
CA ASN A 12 19.38 2.32 -8.33
C ASN A 12 19.19 1.17 -9.34
N ARG A 13 18.19 1.24 -10.23
CA ARG A 13 17.83 0.17 -11.19
C ARG A 13 18.24 0.43 -12.64
N CYS A 14 18.60 1.65 -13.04
CA CYS A 14 18.96 1.93 -14.44
C CYS A 14 20.47 1.61 -14.65
N ILE A 15 20.75 0.40 -15.18
CA ILE A 15 22.08 -0.24 -15.27
C ILE A 15 23.00 0.47 -16.27
N ASN A 16 22.46 1.14 -17.30
CA ASN A 16 23.21 1.84 -18.35
C ASN A 16 22.80 3.32 -18.44
N LYS A 17 23.48 4.16 -17.65
CA LYS A 17 23.17 5.59 -17.47
C LYS A 17 23.41 6.49 -18.70
N SER A 18 24.04 5.97 -19.74
CA SER A 18 24.46 6.72 -20.93
C SER A 18 23.75 6.30 -22.21
N ASN A 19 22.84 5.33 -22.13
CA ASN A 19 22.02 4.90 -23.25
C ASN A 19 20.65 5.56 -23.12
N GLU A 20 20.35 6.50 -24.02
CA GLU A 20 19.11 7.29 -24.04
C GLU A 20 17.87 6.40 -24.18
N ASN A 21 18.04 5.16 -24.67
CA ASN A 21 16.98 4.15 -24.77
C ASN A 21 16.81 3.30 -23.50
N ASP A 22 17.75 3.36 -22.54
CA ASP A 22 17.71 2.66 -21.22
C ASP A 22 17.41 3.62 -20.06
N LEU A 23 17.30 4.93 -20.33
CA LEU A 23 16.78 5.90 -19.37
C LEU A 23 15.27 5.67 -19.29
N CYS A 24 14.89 4.88 -18.31
CA CYS A 24 13.58 4.82 -17.69
C CYS A 24 12.82 6.17 -17.85
N ASN A 25 12.02 6.30 -18.92
CA ASN A 25 11.44 7.57 -19.41
C ASN A 25 10.67 8.26 -18.30
N ILE A 26 11.20 9.35 -17.76
CA ILE A 26 10.59 10.08 -16.65
C ILE A 26 9.17 10.50 -17.06
N VAL A 27 8.18 10.13 -16.25
CA VAL A 27 6.77 10.46 -16.45
C VAL A 27 6.25 11.27 -15.26
N GLU A 28 5.20 12.05 -15.53
CA GLU A 28 4.42 12.71 -14.49
C GLU A 28 3.60 11.64 -13.73
N LYS A 29 3.84 11.54 -12.42
CA LYS A 29 3.17 10.62 -11.49
C LYS A 29 1.81 11.20 -11.07
N ILE A 30 0.95 10.33 -10.57
CA ILE A 30 -0.43 10.64 -10.15
C ILE A 30 -0.48 11.77 -9.09
N ASN A 31 0.57 11.95 -8.29
CA ASN A 31 0.68 13.01 -7.29
C ASN A 31 1.28 14.34 -7.82
N GLY A 32 1.42 14.51 -9.14
CA GLY A 32 1.96 15.73 -9.77
C GLY A 32 3.48 15.89 -9.66
N THR A 33 4.20 14.81 -9.31
CA THR A 33 5.68 14.79 -9.30
C THR A 33 6.22 14.10 -10.56
N TYR A 34 7.44 14.43 -10.99
CA TYR A 34 8.10 13.72 -12.09
C TYR A 34 9.00 12.62 -11.53
N GLY A 35 8.92 11.41 -12.06
CA GLY A 35 9.83 10.33 -11.67
C GLY A 35 9.86 9.17 -12.63
N CYS A 36 10.65 8.15 -12.27
CA CYS A 36 10.85 6.98 -13.11
C CYS A 36 9.56 6.13 -13.15
N PRO A 37 9.13 5.61 -14.32
CA PRO A 37 7.96 4.74 -14.42
C PRO A 37 8.14 3.43 -13.66
N ASN A 38 9.37 3.05 -13.29
CA ASN A 38 9.65 1.89 -12.42
C ASN A 38 9.60 2.20 -10.91
N GLU A 39 9.23 3.41 -10.48
CA GLU A 39 9.31 3.77 -9.06
C GLU A 39 8.05 3.53 -8.23
N ASP A 40 6.88 3.30 -8.84
CA ASP A 40 5.64 3.05 -8.06
C ASP A 40 4.57 2.34 -8.92
N CYS A 41 4.96 1.24 -9.55
CA CYS A 41 4.01 0.39 -10.28
C CYS A 41 3.45 -0.68 -9.35
N ILE A 42 2.12 -0.84 -9.33
CA ILE A 42 1.46 -1.98 -8.69
C ILE A 42 1.84 -3.25 -9.46
N GLU A 43 2.46 -4.21 -8.78
CA GLU A 43 2.87 -5.50 -9.35
C GLU A 43 1.97 -6.66 -8.90
N ILE A 44 2.06 -7.80 -9.60
CA ILE A 44 1.41 -9.04 -9.13
C ILE A 44 2.04 -9.43 -7.78
N ASN A 45 1.18 -9.80 -6.83
CA ASN A 45 1.47 -10.06 -5.42
C ASN A 45 1.72 -8.82 -4.55
N ASP A 46 1.58 -7.60 -5.08
CA ASP A 46 1.45 -6.44 -4.21
C ASP A 46 0.11 -6.50 -3.46
N TYR A 47 0.13 -6.01 -2.23
CA TYR A 47 -1.08 -5.67 -1.51
C TYR A 47 -1.52 -4.26 -1.94
N ILE A 48 -2.82 -4.09 -2.13
CA ILE A 48 -3.47 -2.81 -2.45
C ILE A 48 -4.58 -2.53 -1.45
N ARG A 49 -4.75 -1.26 -1.05
CA ARG A 49 -5.86 -0.75 -0.24
C ARG A 49 -6.65 0.24 -1.09
N ASN A 50 -7.96 0.09 -1.17
CA ASN A 50 -8.83 1.04 -1.86
C ASN A 50 -9.33 2.15 -0.91
N GLU A 51 -10.02 3.14 -1.47
CA GLU A 51 -10.61 4.26 -0.71
C GLU A 51 -11.70 3.81 0.29
N ASP A 52 -12.35 2.67 0.06
CA ASP A 52 -13.35 2.08 0.98
C ASP A 52 -12.70 1.27 2.13
N GLY A 53 -11.36 1.19 2.16
CA GLY A 53 -10.61 0.45 3.17
C GLY A 53 -10.57 -1.07 2.97
N ASP A 54 -10.98 -1.58 1.82
CA ASP A 54 -10.73 -2.98 1.46
C ASP A 54 -9.27 -3.19 1.08
N ILE A 55 -8.71 -4.31 1.52
CA ILE A 55 -7.34 -4.73 1.21
C ILE A 55 -7.41 -5.97 0.31
N GLY A 56 -6.63 -5.96 -0.77
CA GLY A 56 -6.54 -7.01 -1.78
C GLY A 56 -5.10 -7.39 -2.05
N ILE A 57 -4.82 -8.65 -2.39
CA ILE A 57 -3.55 -9.02 -3.03
C ILE A 57 -3.76 -9.17 -4.54
N VAL A 58 -2.96 -8.47 -5.33
CA VAL A 58 -3.08 -8.46 -6.79
C VAL A 58 -2.71 -9.82 -7.36
N LYS A 59 -3.64 -10.46 -8.07
CA LYS A 59 -3.41 -11.73 -8.79
C LYS A 59 -3.28 -11.54 -10.28
N LYS A 60 -3.96 -10.53 -10.84
CA LYS A 60 -3.95 -10.24 -12.27
C LYS A 60 -4.12 -8.75 -12.49
N ILE A 61 -3.44 -8.24 -13.51
CA ILE A 61 -3.55 -6.85 -13.97
C ILE A 61 -4.14 -6.90 -15.38
N LEU A 62 -5.24 -6.19 -15.60
CA LEU A 62 -5.83 -5.96 -16.91
C LEU A 62 -5.53 -4.53 -17.31
N LEU A 63 -4.82 -4.36 -18.42
CA LEU A 63 -4.51 -3.05 -18.96
C LEU A 63 -5.72 -2.49 -19.72
N PRO A 64 -5.84 -1.16 -19.83
CA PRO A 64 -6.92 -0.54 -20.57
C PRO A 64 -7.04 -1.05 -22.02
N ASP A 65 -8.27 -1.20 -22.48
CA ASP A 65 -8.60 -1.54 -23.86
C ASP A 65 -9.89 -0.82 -24.31
N GLU A 66 -10.41 -1.14 -25.50
CA GLU A 66 -11.63 -0.50 -26.04
C GLU A 66 -12.88 -0.67 -25.16
N LYS A 67 -12.88 -1.61 -24.21
CA LYS A 67 -14.01 -1.90 -23.31
C LYS A 67 -13.79 -1.39 -21.89
N MET A 68 -12.54 -1.09 -21.54
CA MET A 68 -12.15 -0.76 -20.17
C MET A 68 -11.10 0.35 -20.21
N GLU A 69 -11.50 1.57 -19.86
CA GLU A 69 -10.65 2.76 -20.04
C GLU A 69 -9.54 2.90 -18.98
N SER A 70 -9.63 2.14 -17.87
CA SER A 70 -8.65 2.17 -16.78
C SER A 70 -8.06 0.79 -16.48
N THR A 71 -6.89 0.79 -15.84
CA THR A 71 -6.22 -0.43 -15.39
C THR A 71 -7.04 -1.06 -14.27
N TYR A 72 -7.23 -2.37 -14.35
CA TYR A 72 -8.06 -3.11 -13.40
C TYR A 72 -7.30 -4.25 -12.77
N PHE A 73 -7.37 -4.32 -11.45
CA PHE A 73 -6.69 -5.29 -10.61
C PHE A 73 -7.68 -6.34 -10.16
N VAL A 74 -7.44 -7.60 -10.54
CA VAL A 74 -8.15 -8.73 -9.95
C VAL A 74 -7.40 -9.13 -8.70
N CYS A 75 -8.13 -9.12 -7.59
CA CYS A 75 -7.58 -9.35 -6.27
C CYS A 75 -8.10 -10.67 -5.68
N ASP A 76 -7.39 -11.14 -4.67
CA ASP A 76 -7.80 -12.21 -3.77
C ASP A 76 -7.80 -11.59 -2.36
N THR A 77 -8.68 -12.05 -1.45
CA THR A 77 -9.05 -11.50 -0.11
C THR A 77 -10.38 -10.72 -0.06
N THR A 78 -10.48 -9.62 0.71
CA THR A 78 -11.77 -8.92 0.95
C THR A 78 -12.21 -8.12 -0.27
N MET A 79 -11.24 -7.68 -1.07
CA MET A 79 -11.47 -7.04 -2.36
C MET A 79 -11.42 -8.07 -3.49
N ALA A 80 -12.52 -8.21 -4.24
CA ALA A 80 -12.53 -9.03 -5.46
C ALA A 80 -11.74 -8.35 -6.60
N SER A 81 -11.79 -7.02 -6.64
CA SER A 81 -11.16 -6.22 -7.67
C SER A 81 -11.19 -4.73 -7.36
N ALA A 82 -10.32 -3.95 -8.00
CA ALA A 82 -10.42 -2.50 -8.02
C ALA A 82 -9.81 -1.90 -9.30
N TYR A 83 -10.29 -0.71 -9.66
CA TYR A 83 -9.67 0.15 -10.66
C TYR A 83 -8.52 0.95 -10.07
N LEU A 84 -7.59 1.40 -10.92
CA LEU A 84 -6.42 2.17 -10.49
C LEU A 84 -6.77 3.44 -9.71
N GLU A 85 -7.81 4.15 -10.14
CA GLU A 85 -8.32 5.37 -9.51
C GLU A 85 -8.95 5.14 -8.12
N GLU A 86 -9.31 3.91 -7.80
CA GLU A 86 -9.84 3.53 -6.49
C GLU A 86 -8.73 3.14 -5.51
N ILE A 87 -7.49 2.97 -5.98
CA ILE A 87 -6.36 2.54 -5.14
C ILE A 87 -5.79 3.73 -4.38
N LYS A 88 -5.98 3.70 -3.07
CA LYS A 88 -5.41 4.66 -2.11
C LYS A 88 -3.92 4.41 -1.87
N LYS A 89 -3.52 3.13 -1.76
CA LYS A 89 -2.16 2.74 -1.37
C LYS A 89 -1.80 1.32 -1.84
N HIS A 90 -0.52 1.07 -2.11
CA HIS A 90 0.00 -0.28 -2.36
C HIS A 90 1.37 -0.52 -1.69
N SER A 91 1.72 -1.79 -1.48
CA SER A 91 3.05 -2.24 -1.07
C SER A 91 3.21 -3.76 -1.23
N LYS A 92 4.46 -4.23 -1.29
CA LYS A 92 4.80 -5.66 -1.18
C LYS A 92 4.62 -6.21 0.23
N ASP A 93 4.66 -5.34 1.23
CA ASP A 93 4.48 -5.69 2.63
C ASP A 93 3.11 -5.17 3.10
N ILE A 94 2.22 -6.08 3.51
CA ILE A 94 0.89 -5.74 4.02
C ILE A 94 0.96 -4.78 5.21
N LEU A 95 2.04 -4.82 5.98
CA LEU A 95 2.23 -3.92 7.11
C LEU A 95 2.28 -2.46 6.66
N ASP A 96 2.72 -2.17 5.45
CA ASP A 96 2.76 -0.79 4.95
C ASP A 96 1.36 -0.26 4.62
N LEU A 97 0.36 -1.12 4.43
CA LEU A 97 -1.03 -0.73 4.13
C LEU A 97 -1.86 -0.41 5.38
N ILE A 98 -1.42 -0.83 6.56
CA ILE A 98 -2.08 -0.47 7.81
C ILE A 98 -2.08 1.07 7.90
N GLU A 99 -3.08 1.65 8.55
CA GLU A 99 -3.20 3.09 8.79
C GLU A 99 -3.63 3.35 10.24
N PRO A 100 -3.39 4.56 10.79
CA PRO A 100 -3.98 4.95 12.07
C PRO A 100 -5.51 4.85 12.04
N GLY A 101 -6.09 4.29 13.08
CA GLY A 101 -7.51 3.97 13.19
C GLY A 101 -7.83 2.50 12.96
N ASP A 102 -6.96 1.77 12.23
CA ASP A 102 -7.16 0.34 12.01
C ASP A 102 -7.03 -0.45 13.31
N VAL A 103 -7.77 -1.56 13.38
CA VAL A 103 -7.73 -2.53 14.47
C VAL A 103 -7.05 -3.80 13.98
N LEU A 104 -6.01 -4.24 14.69
CA LEU A 104 -5.24 -5.44 14.37
C LEU A 104 -5.63 -6.59 15.28
N GLU A 105 -5.97 -7.73 14.69
CA GLU A 105 -6.06 -9.01 15.40
C GLU A 105 -4.69 -9.68 15.33
N ILE A 106 -4.09 -9.95 16.48
CA ILE A 106 -2.74 -10.48 16.60
C ILE A 106 -2.70 -11.70 17.55
N GLU A 107 -1.70 -12.55 17.36
CA GLU A 107 -1.40 -13.72 18.20
C GLU A 107 -0.01 -13.54 18.82
N GLU A 108 0.06 -13.60 20.16
CA GLU A 108 1.30 -13.54 20.95
C GLU A 108 1.24 -14.68 21.99
N ASP A 109 2.28 -15.53 22.02
CA ASP A 109 2.36 -16.69 22.92
C ASP A 109 1.13 -17.64 22.93
N GLY A 110 0.36 -17.66 21.83
CA GLY A 110 -0.85 -18.48 21.66
C GLY A 110 -2.14 -17.81 22.12
N ASP A 111 -2.06 -16.60 22.69
CA ASP A 111 -3.21 -15.78 23.05
C ASP A 111 -3.53 -14.77 21.92
N ILE A 112 -4.82 -14.50 21.70
CA ILE A 112 -5.31 -13.58 20.66
C ILE A 112 -5.69 -12.24 21.28
N PHE A 113 -5.17 -11.15 20.70
CA PHE A 113 -5.42 -9.78 21.14
C PHE A 113 -5.91 -8.91 19.99
N TYR A 114 -6.69 -7.88 20.34
CA TYR A 114 -7.10 -6.82 19.42
C TYR A 114 -6.48 -5.50 19.85
N ILE A 115 -5.76 -4.84 18.94
CA ILE A 115 -5.13 -3.54 19.19
C ILE A 115 -5.64 -2.53 18.17
N GLY A 116 -6.37 -1.51 18.66
CA GLY A 116 -6.74 -0.34 17.87
C GLY A 116 -5.68 0.74 17.98
N ILE A 117 -5.22 1.28 16.85
CA ILE A 117 -4.11 2.24 16.84
C ILE A 117 -4.65 3.66 16.60
N LYS A 118 -4.99 4.40 17.65
CA LYS A 118 -5.42 5.80 17.51
C LYS A 118 -4.21 6.75 17.53
N LYS A 119 -4.16 7.65 16.54
CA LYS A 119 -3.02 8.53 16.19
C LYS A 119 -2.40 9.34 17.35
N ASP A 120 -3.09 9.51 18.49
CA ASP A 120 -2.70 10.47 19.53
C ASP A 120 -2.85 9.99 20.99
N SER A 121 -3.06 8.70 21.29
CA SER A 121 -3.33 8.31 22.70
C SER A 121 -2.82 6.95 23.19
N THR A 122 -2.14 6.15 22.36
CA THR A 122 -1.69 4.80 22.79
C THR A 122 -0.26 4.79 23.32
N THR A 123 -0.04 4.03 24.39
CA THR A 123 1.26 3.78 25.03
C THR A 123 2.23 3.00 24.12
N PHE A 124 1.71 2.36 23.08
CA PHE A 124 2.47 1.68 22.02
C PHE A 124 2.40 2.50 20.74
N SER A 125 3.55 2.77 20.13
CA SER A 125 3.60 3.45 18.85
C SER A 125 3.29 2.47 17.72
N TYR A 126 2.72 3.01 16.66
CA TYR A 126 2.42 2.28 15.42
C TYR A 126 3.65 1.59 14.81
N SER A 127 4.83 2.17 15.02
CA SER A 127 6.10 1.60 14.57
C SER A 127 6.49 0.36 15.38
N ASP A 128 6.25 0.36 16.69
CA ASP A 128 6.65 -0.74 17.59
C ASP A 128 5.91 -2.04 17.23
N ILE A 129 4.59 -1.96 17.02
CA ILE A 129 3.78 -3.13 16.66
C ILE A 129 4.21 -3.68 15.29
N LYS A 130 4.48 -2.82 14.31
CA LYS A 130 5.00 -3.25 13.01
C LYS A 130 6.34 -3.95 13.13
N GLU A 131 7.23 -3.41 13.97
CA GLU A 131 8.53 -4.05 14.22
C GLU A 131 8.38 -5.40 14.90
N SER A 132 7.53 -5.54 15.93
CA SER A 132 7.26 -6.83 16.57
C SER A 132 6.66 -7.86 15.60
N ILE A 133 5.78 -7.44 14.69
CA ILE A 133 5.26 -8.32 13.64
C ILE A 133 6.38 -8.72 12.65
N ARG A 134 7.21 -7.76 12.20
CA ARG A 134 8.35 -8.03 11.30
C ARG A 134 9.38 -8.97 11.93
N ASN A 135 9.63 -8.81 13.22
CA ASN A 135 10.54 -9.64 14.01
C ASN A 135 9.93 -11.00 14.38
N LYS A 136 8.65 -11.24 14.07
CA LYS A 136 7.89 -12.46 14.38
C LYS A 136 7.75 -12.72 15.89
N GLU A 137 7.86 -11.67 16.70
CA GLU A 137 7.50 -11.70 18.12
C GLU A 137 5.99 -11.86 18.28
N VAL A 138 5.26 -11.21 17.37
CA VAL A 138 3.80 -11.24 17.28
C VAL A 138 3.42 -11.65 15.87
N LYS A 139 2.32 -12.40 15.74
CA LYS A 139 1.78 -12.79 14.43
C LYS A 139 0.51 -12.01 14.12
N LEU A 140 0.51 -11.30 12.99
CA LEU A 140 -0.69 -10.64 12.47
C LEU A 140 -1.66 -11.69 11.91
N LEU A 141 -2.90 -11.66 12.39
CA LEU A 141 -3.98 -12.55 11.93
C LEU A 141 -4.92 -11.83 10.97
N ARG A 142 -5.41 -10.63 11.35
CA ARG A 142 -6.37 -9.85 10.56
C ARG A 142 -6.18 -8.35 10.76
N ILE A 143 -6.63 -7.59 9.77
CA ILE A 143 -6.73 -6.13 9.81
C ILE A 143 -8.21 -5.80 9.61
N LEU A 144 -8.78 -5.01 10.52
CA LEU A 144 -10.06 -4.33 10.33
C LEU A 144 -9.73 -2.86 10.10
N THR A 145 -10.00 -2.36 8.89
CA THR A 145 -9.67 -0.98 8.54
C THR A 145 -10.60 0.00 9.25
N HIS A 146 -10.14 1.23 9.45
CA HIS A 146 -10.97 2.25 10.10
C HIS A 146 -12.23 2.56 9.30
N GLU A 147 -12.17 2.54 7.96
CA GLU A 147 -13.34 2.68 7.10
C GLU A 147 -14.38 1.58 7.40
N GLN A 148 -13.94 0.31 7.49
CA GLN A 148 -14.81 -0.82 7.86
C GLN A 148 -15.32 -0.72 9.30
N PHE A 149 -14.48 -0.26 10.25
CA PHE A 149 -14.87 -0.08 11.64
C PHE A 149 -15.94 1.01 11.79
N GLU A 150 -15.76 2.15 11.13
CA GLU A 150 -16.69 3.27 11.16
C GLU A 150 -18.03 2.91 10.51
N GLU A 151 -18.03 2.19 9.38
CA GLU A 151 -19.26 1.76 8.72
C GLU A 151 -20.09 0.78 9.57
N ASN A 152 -19.42 -0.05 10.37
CA ASN A 152 -20.06 -1.12 11.15
C ASN A 152 -20.21 -0.82 12.65
N SER A 153 -19.85 0.40 13.10
CA SER A 153 -19.91 0.78 14.52
C SER A 153 -20.95 1.87 14.79
N PHE A 154 -21.20 2.10 16.08
CA PHE A 154 -22.06 3.19 16.56
C PHE A 154 -21.33 3.94 17.68
N GLU A 155 -21.44 5.27 17.65
CA GLU A 155 -20.93 6.10 18.72
C GLU A 155 -21.86 6.01 19.94
N VAL A 156 -21.31 5.69 21.11
CA VAL A 156 -22.04 5.71 22.37
C VAL A 156 -21.79 7.06 23.03
N VAL A 157 -22.83 7.89 23.03
CA VAL A 157 -22.87 9.23 23.66
C VAL A 157 -23.47 9.18 25.05
#